data_AF-A0A1I2IPS8-F1
#
_entry.id   AF-A0A1I2IPS8-F1
#
_cell.length_a   1.000
_cell.length_b   1.000
_cell.length_c   1.000
_cell.angle_alpha   90.00
_cell.angle_beta   90.00
_cell.angle_gamma   90.00
#
_symmetry.space_group_name_H-M   'P 1'
#
loop_
_entity.id
_entity.type
_entity.pdbx_description
1 polymer ?
#
loop_
_entity_poly.entity_id
_entity_poly.type
_entity_poly.pdbx_seq_one_letter_code
_entity_poly.pdbx_strand_id
1 'polypeptide(L)'
;MTTPPRKRKLVVAREFDPSRWAHAAFFLGFLLLAYVFSNLTEDMWALLWSYWPRELGRPAPNLASAIGTGVALICALVAWRNKRWFTFVSEVAVEVSQVTWPTKAETRVATIVVVVLTLVCSVILAMMDLFWSNVTDWLYAL
;
A
#
# COMPACT_ATOMS: atom_id res chain seq x y z
N MET A 1 -40.01 30.42 -36.06
CA MET A 1 -39.28 30.48 -34.78
C MET A 1 -38.09 29.52 -34.87
N THR A 2 -36.91 30.04 -35.17
CA THR A 2 -35.68 29.24 -35.26
C THR A 2 -34.99 29.27 -33.90
N THR A 3 -34.98 28.14 -33.19
CA THR A 3 -34.23 28.00 -31.94
C THR A 3 -32.73 28.15 -32.22
N PRO A 4 -32.00 29.01 -31.49
CA PRO A 4 -30.57 29.17 -31.71
C PRO A 4 -29.80 27.90 -31.32
N PRO A 5 -28.70 27.55 -32.02
CA PRO A 5 -27.93 26.34 -31.74
C PRO A 5 -27.28 26.43 -30.36
N ARG A 6 -27.57 25.44 -29.50
CA ARG A 6 -27.00 25.31 -28.16
C ARG A 6 -25.49 25.08 -28.29
N LYS A 7 -24.68 26.10 -27.97
CA LYS A 7 -23.21 26.00 -27.92
C LYS A 7 -22.83 24.90 -26.91
N ARG A 8 -22.43 23.72 -27.42
CA ARG A 8 -21.91 22.62 -26.61
C ARG A 8 -20.57 23.12 -26.05
N LYS A 9 -20.51 23.37 -24.74
CA LYS A 9 -19.22 23.66 -24.09
C LYS A 9 -18.33 22.44 -24.32
N LEU A 10 -17.28 22.61 -25.12
CA LEU A 10 -16.24 21.61 -25.29
C LEU A 10 -15.58 21.47 -23.92
N VAL A 11 -15.79 20.32 -23.27
CA VAL A 11 -15.07 19.98 -22.05
C VAL A 11 -13.64 19.75 -22.49
N VAL A 12 -12.78 20.75 -22.29
CA VAL A 12 -11.35 20.64 -22.55
C VAL A 12 -10.83 19.54 -21.63
N ALA A 13 -10.42 18.42 -22.21
CA ALA A 13 -9.77 17.35 -21.45
C ALA A 13 -8.53 17.96 -20.79
N ARG A 14 -8.49 17.95 -19.46
CA ARG A 14 -7.34 18.47 -18.71
C ARG A 14 -6.13 17.59 -19.01
N GLU A 15 -5.09 18.19 -19.54
CA GLU A 15 -3.81 17.52 -19.80
C GLU A 15 -3.29 16.90 -18.48
N PHE A 16 -2.85 15.65 -18.55
CA PHE A 16 -2.30 14.95 -17.40
C PHE A 16 -0.98 15.59 -17.02
N ASP A 17 -0.93 16.24 -15.85
CA ASP A 17 0.27 16.88 -15.31
C ASP A 17 0.94 15.93 -14.30
N PRO A 18 2.04 15.25 -14.68
CA PRO A 18 2.70 14.26 -13.81
C PRO A 18 3.33 14.89 -12.57
N SER A 19 3.69 16.17 -12.63
CA SER A 19 4.37 16.86 -11.54
C SER A 19 3.51 16.93 -10.28
N ARG A 20 2.18 17.06 -10.43
CA ARG A 20 1.23 17.13 -9.32
C ARG A 20 1.11 15.82 -8.56
N TRP A 21 1.17 14.70 -9.29
CA TRP A 21 1.16 13.36 -8.71
C TRP A 21 2.45 13.06 -7.97
N ALA A 22 3.59 13.56 -8.45
CA ALA A 22 4.85 13.47 -7.73
C ALA A 22 4.78 14.18 -6.37
N HIS A 23 4.31 15.43 -6.32
CA HIS A 23 4.12 16.16 -5.06
C HIS A 23 3.19 15.42 -4.08
N ALA A 24 2.09 14.85 -4.58
CA ALA A 24 1.17 14.07 -3.75
C ALA A 24 1.82 12.80 -3.18
N ALA A 25 2.63 12.10 -3.98
CA ALA A 25 3.37 10.91 -3.55
C ALA A 25 4.42 11.24 -2.48
N PHE A 26 5.17 12.36 -2.61
CA PHE A 26 6.11 12.79 -1.58
C PHE A 26 5.41 13.20 -0.28
N PHE A 27 4.24 13.85 -0.38
CA PHE A 27 3.46 14.21 0.80
C PHE A 27 2.94 12.96 1.55
N LEU A 28 2.39 11.99 0.83
CA LEU A 28 1.98 10.71 1.42
C LEU A 28 3.18 9.94 1.99
N GLY A 29 4.30 9.92 1.27
CA GLY A 29 5.55 9.32 1.73
C GLY A 29 6.05 9.95 3.03
N PHE A 30 5.95 11.28 3.16
CA PHE A 30 6.25 11.98 4.41
C PHE A 30 5.32 11.55 5.56
N LEU A 31 4.01 11.48 5.33
CA LEU A 31 3.06 11.06 6.36
C LEU A 31 3.34 9.64 6.86
N LEU A 32 3.64 8.71 5.94
CA LEU A 32 4.03 7.35 6.28
C LEU A 32 5.34 7.33 7.06
N LEU A 33 6.35 8.08 6.61
CA LEU A 33 7.65 8.14 7.26
C LEU A 33 7.55 8.77 8.65
N ALA A 34 6.71 9.79 8.84
CA ALA A 34 6.41 10.39 10.14
C ALA A 34 5.73 9.39 11.09
N TYR A 35 4.77 8.60 10.61
CA TYR A 35 4.14 7.55 11.40
C TYR A 35 5.15 6.45 11.79
N VAL A 36 5.96 5.98 10.84
CA VAL A 36 6.96 4.94 11.11
C VAL A 36 8.02 5.45 12.09
N PHE A 37 8.58 6.65 11.89
CA PHE A 37 9.63 7.18 12.74
C PHE A 37 9.14 7.56 14.14
N SER A 38 7.92 8.06 14.29
CA SER A 38 7.37 8.35 15.63
C SER A 38 7.24 7.07 16.47
N ASN A 39 6.63 6.02 15.91
CA ASN A 39 6.52 4.74 16.60
C ASN A 39 7.89 4.07 16.83
N LEU A 40 8.77 4.08 15.82
CA LEU A 40 10.12 3.50 15.95
C LEU A 40 10.95 4.22 17.03
N THR A 41 10.83 5.54 17.15
CA THR A 41 11.57 6.31 18.16
C THR A 41 11.08 5.97 19.57
N GLU A 42 9.77 5.78 19.75
CA GLU A 42 9.19 5.36 21.03
C GLU A 42 9.62 3.94 21.41
N ASP A 43 9.55 3.00 20.46
CA ASP A 43 9.98 1.61 20.67
C ASP A 43 11.47 1.51 20.97
N MET A 44 12.30 2.24 20.22
CA MET A 44 13.74 2.29 20.46
C MET A 44 14.08 2.88 21.82
N TRP A 45 13.38 3.94 22.24
CA TRP A 45 13.59 4.55 23.55
C TRP A 45 13.15 3.64 24.70
N ALA A 46 12.03 2.92 24.52
CA ALA A 46 11.55 1.93 25.48
C ALA A 46 12.52 0.74 25.64
N LEU A 47 13.05 0.23 24.52
CA LEU A 47 14.08 -0.81 24.51
C LEU A 47 15.35 -0.34 25.21
N LEU A 48 15.87 0.83 24.86
CA LEU A 48 17.08 1.39 25.48
C LEU A 48 16.91 1.58 26.99
N TRP A 49 15.76 2.08 27.44
CA TRP A 49 15.44 2.18 28.87
C TRP A 49 15.43 0.81 29.56
N SER A 50 14.88 -0.23 28.90
CA SER A 50 14.85 -1.59 29.45
C SER A 50 16.24 -2.18 29.66
N TYR A 51 17.21 -1.85 28.80
CA TYR A 51 18.59 -2.36 28.92
C TYR A 51 19.45 -1.54 29.88
N TRP A 52 19.26 -0.22 29.98
CA TRP A 52 20.10 0.65 30.81
C TRP A 52 19.31 1.63 31.70
N PRO A 53 18.60 1.12 32.72
CA PRO A 53 17.69 1.93 33.53
C PRO A 53 18.36 2.91 34.50
N ARG A 54 19.69 2.86 34.68
CA ARG A 54 20.42 3.72 35.64
C ARG A 54 20.99 5.00 35.03
N GLU A 55 21.20 5.02 33.72
CA GLU A 55 21.85 6.16 33.03
C GLU A 55 20.88 6.94 32.15
N LEU A 56 19.80 6.31 31.70
CA LEU A 56 18.75 6.97 30.94
C LEU A 56 17.72 7.59 31.89
N GLY A 57 17.05 8.66 31.45
CA GLY A 57 15.90 9.27 32.13
C GLY A 57 14.58 8.65 31.64
N ARG A 58 13.52 8.70 32.47
CA ARG A 58 12.22 8.06 32.17
C ARG A 58 11.74 8.43 30.76
N PRO A 59 11.15 7.50 29.99
CA PRO A 59 10.56 7.81 28.69
C PRO A 59 9.57 8.97 28.83
N ALA A 60 9.92 10.13 28.27
CA ALA A 60 9.00 11.22 28.10
C ALA A 60 8.37 11.04 26.70
N PRO A 61 7.17 10.43 26.60
CA PRO A 61 6.59 10.05 25.31
C PRO A 61 6.53 11.26 24.36
N ASN A 62 6.12 12.42 24.87
CA ASN A 62 6.01 13.66 24.10
C ASN A 62 7.32 14.11 23.42
N LEU A 63 8.48 13.86 24.05
CA LEU A 63 9.78 14.26 23.51
C LEU A 63 10.24 13.28 22.42
N ALA A 64 10.05 11.98 22.65
CA ALA A 64 10.41 10.93 21.71
C ALA A 64 9.63 11.06 20.39
N SER A 65 8.30 11.24 20.46
CA SER A 65 7.46 11.42 19.27
C SER A 65 7.80 12.73 18.53
N ALA A 66 8.16 13.80 19.26
CA ALA A 66 8.55 15.07 18.66
C ALA A 66 9.88 14.97 17.89
N ILE A 67 10.88 14.27 18.47
CA ILE A 67 12.17 14.04 17.79
C ILE A 67 11.96 13.17 16.56
N GLY A 68 11.20 12.07 16.67
CA GLY A 68 10.90 11.19 15.54
C GLY A 68 10.20 11.91 14.40
N THR A 69 9.22 12.75 14.71
CA THR A 69 8.50 13.57 13.72
C THR A 69 9.43 14.61 13.08
N GLY A 70 10.30 15.24 13.86
CA GLY A 70 11.29 16.21 13.37
C GLY A 70 12.29 15.58 12.40
N VAL A 71 12.83 14.41 12.74
CA VAL A 71 13.72 13.64 11.84
C VAL A 71 12.98 13.24 10.57
N ALA A 72 11.74 12.78 10.68
CA ALA A 72 10.93 12.43 9.51
C ALA A 72 10.70 13.62 8.56
N LEU A 73 10.46 14.82 9.11
CA LEU A 73 10.29 16.04 8.33
C LEU A 73 11.58 16.40 7.58
N ILE A 74 12.73 16.33 8.26
CA ILE A 74 14.03 16.57 7.63
C ILE A 74 14.28 15.55 6.51
N CYS A 75 14.05 14.27 6.75
CA CYS A 75 14.19 13.21 5.73
C CYS A 75 13.29 13.46 4.53
N ALA A 76 12.03 13.85 4.74
CA ALA A 76 11.10 14.18 3.67
C ALA A 76 11.52 15.40 2.85
N LEU A 77 12.02 16.45 3.50
CA LEU A 77 12.54 17.63 2.79
C LEU A 77 13.78 17.29 1.95
N VAL A 78 14.69 16.45 2.48
CA VAL A 78 15.86 15.97 1.74
C VAL A 78 15.43 15.13 0.53
N ALA A 79 14.43 14.25 0.71
CA ALA A 79 13.87 13.45 -0.38
C ALA A 79 13.23 14.32 -1.47
N TRP A 80 12.45 15.33 -1.10
CA TRP A 80 11.84 16.25 -2.07
C TRP A 80 12.88 17.10 -2.81
N ARG A 81 13.96 17.53 -2.13
CA ARG A 81 14.99 18.35 -2.78
C ARG A 81 15.82 17.58 -3.81
N ASN A 82 15.84 16.25 -3.75
CA ASN A 82 16.66 15.45 -4.65
C ASN A 82 15.96 15.23 -6.00
N LYS A 83 16.40 15.98 -7.02
CA LYS A 83 15.83 15.98 -8.38
C LYS A 83 15.71 14.56 -8.98
N ARG A 84 16.67 13.66 -8.68
CA ARG A 84 16.64 12.27 -9.17
C ARG A 84 15.40 11.52 -8.73
N TRP A 85 15.03 11.65 -7.46
CA TRP A 85 13.87 10.94 -6.89
C TRP A 85 12.58 11.56 -7.40
N PHE A 86 12.55 12.89 -7.51
CA PHE A 86 11.38 13.59 -8.03
C PHE A 86 11.09 13.23 -9.50
N THR A 87 12.13 13.20 -10.34
CA THR A 87 12.00 12.77 -11.74
C THR A 87 11.53 11.32 -11.84
N PHE A 88 12.11 10.41 -11.06
CA PHE A 88 11.69 9.01 -11.05
C PHE A 88 10.20 8.83 -10.71
N VAL A 89 9.70 9.49 -9.67
CA VAL A 89 8.28 9.42 -9.29
C VAL A 89 7.39 10.00 -10.39
N SER A 90 7.82 11.08 -11.06
CA SER A 90 7.06 11.65 -12.17
C SER A 90 7.00 10.72 -13.40
N GLU A 91 8.07 9.98 -13.69
CA GLU A 91 8.11 8.97 -14.75
C GLU A 91 7.18 7.79 -14.42
N VAL A 92 7.20 7.30 -13.18
CA VAL A 92 6.27 6.25 -12.72
C VAL A 92 4.82 6.72 -12.84
N ALA A 93 4.52 7.99 -12.53
CA ALA A 93 3.17 8.53 -12.68
C ALA A 93 2.72 8.55 -14.16
N VAL A 94 3.63 8.82 -15.09
CA VAL A 94 3.35 8.72 -16.53
C VAL A 94 3.10 7.27 -16.93
N GLU A 95 3.96 6.34 -16.50
CA GLU A 95 3.82 4.93 -16.85
C GLU A 95 2.52 4.33 -16.30
N VAL A 96 2.17 4.64 -15.05
CA VAL A 96 0.91 4.22 -14.42
C VAL A 96 -0.31 4.80 -15.14
N SER A 97 -0.20 6.00 -15.74
CA SER A 97 -1.29 6.57 -16.52
C SER A 97 -1.57 5.82 -17.83
N GLN A 98 -0.60 5.04 -18.31
CA GLN A 98 -0.73 4.20 -19.51
C GLN A 98 -1.28 2.80 -19.17
N VAL A 99 -1.30 2.41 -17.89
CA VAL A 99 -1.86 1.14 -17.46
C VAL A 99 -3.36 1.14 -17.67
N THR A 100 -3.84 0.23 -18.51
CA THR A 100 -5.25 -0.02 -18.72
C THR A 100 -5.83 -0.78 -17.53
N TRP A 101 -6.51 -0.06 -16.65
CA TRP A 101 -7.18 -0.67 -15.50
C TRP A 101 -8.41 -1.46 -15.96
N PRO A 102 -8.58 -2.71 -15.48
CA PRO A 102 -9.69 -3.55 -15.87
C PRO A 102 -11.01 -2.92 -15.43
N THR A 103 -12.05 -3.13 -16.24
CA THR A 103 -13.38 -2.65 -15.88
C THR A 103 -13.96 -3.48 -14.72
N LYS A 104 -14.89 -2.93 -13.94
CA LYS A 104 -15.55 -3.66 -12.84
C LYS A 104 -16.18 -4.98 -13.29
N ALA A 105 -16.58 -5.08 -14.56
CA ALA A 105 -17.13 -6.30 -15.14
C ALA A 105 -16.03 -7.37 -15.31
N GLU A 106 -14.88 -7.00 -15.89
CA GLU A 106 -13.73 -7.89 -16.06
C GLU A 106 -13.19 -8.37 -14.72
N THR A 107 -13.08 -7.49 -13.71
CA THR A 107 -12.64 -7.88 -12.36
C THR A 107 -13.58 -8.91 -11.75
N ARG A 108 -14.92 -8.74 -11.90
CA ARG A 108 -15.90 -9.72 -11.39
C ARG A 108 -15.75 -11.07 -12.07
N VAL A 109 -15.58 -11.09 -13.39
CA VAL A 109 -15.37 -12.34 -14.13
C VAL A 109 -14.10 -13.04 -13.64
N ALA A 110 -12.99 -12.30 -13.50
CA ALA A 110 -11.74 -12.86 -12.99
C ALA A 110 -11.90 -13.45 -11.57
N THR A 111 -12.58 -12.75 -10.65
CA THR A 111 -12.83 -13.26 -9.29
C THR A 111 -13.71 -14.51 -9.30
N ILE A 112 -14.75 -14.55 -10.13
CA ILE A 112 -15.63 -15.72 -10.25
C ILE A 112 -14.84 -16.95 -10.72
N VAL A 113 -13.97 -16.77 -11.73
CA VAL A 113 -13.11 -17.85 -12.22
C VAL A 113 -12.21 -18.39 -11.12
N VAL A 114 -11.57 -17.51 -10.33
CA VAL A 114 -10.71 -17.94 -9.21
C VAL A 114 -11.52 -18.70 -8.16
N VAL A 115 -12.72 -18.22 -7.79
CA VAL A 115 -13.58 -18.90 -6.82
C VAL A 115 -14.00 -20.29 -7.30
N VAL A 116 -14.36 -20.44 -8.57
CA VAL A 116 -14.74 -21.73 -9.13
C VAL A 116 -13.53 -22.68 -9.16
N LEU A 117 -12.36 -22.17 -9.57
CA LEU A 117 -11.12 -22.96 -9.59
C LEU A 117 -10.74 -23.47 -8.20
N THR A 118 -10.76 -22.59 -7.19
CA THR A 118 -10.42 -22.98 -5.82
C THR A 118 -11.44 -23.96 -5.24
N LEU A 119 -12.73 -23.84 -5.58
CA LEU A 119 -13.75 -24.79 -5.18
C LEU A 119 -13.51 -26.17 -5.80
N VAL A 120 -13.18 -26.25 -7.09
CA VAL A 120 -12.83 -27.51 -7.76
C VAL A 120 -11.59 -28.13 -7.13
N CYS A 121 -10.54 -27.35 -6.90
CA CYS A 121 -9.34 -27.84 -6.21
C CYS A 121 -9.66 -28.35 -4.81
N SER A 122 -10.49 -27.63 -4.05
CA SER A 122 -10.91 -28.04 -2.70
C SER A 122 -11.68 -29.35 -2.71
N VAL A 123 -12.56 -29.58 -3.69
CA VAL A 123 -13.31 -30.84 -3.81
C VAL A 123 -12.36 -32.01 -4.12
N ILE A 124 -11.40 -31.82 -5.03
CA ILE A 124 -10.42 -32.86 -5.37
C ILE A 124 -9.56 -33.20 -4.15
N LEU A 125 -9.09 -32.20 -3.42
CA LEU A 125 -8.32 -32.41 -2.19
C LEU A 125 -9.16 -33.14 -1.13
N ALA A 126 -10.41 -32.73 -0.91
CA ALA A 126 -11.30 -33.41 0.03
C ALA A 126 -11.54 -34.89 -0.34
N MET A 127 -11.68 -35.20 -1.63
CA MET A 127 -11.80 -36.59 -2.09
C MET A 127 -10.52 -37.39 -1.81
N MET A 128 -9.36 -36.79 -2.04
CA MET A 128 -8.07 -37.41 -1.75
C MET A 128 -7.90 -37.66 -0.24
N ASP A 129 -8.26 -36.70 0.61
CA ASP A 129 -8.18 -36.82 2.06
C ASP A 129 -9.07 -37.96 2.57
N LEU A 130 -10.31 -38.08 2.05
CA LEU A 130 -11.22 -39.18 2.37
C LEU A 130 -10.70 -40.53 1.89
N PHE A 131 -10.10 -40.58 0.70
CA PHE A 131 -9.51 -41.79 0.17
C PHE A 131 -8.38 -42.29 1.07
N TRP A 132 -7.45 -41.41 1.45
CA TRP A 132 -6.34 -41.78 2.33
C TRP A 132 -6.81 -42.14 3.73
N SER A 133 -7.77 -41.43 4.31
CA SER A 133 -8.34 -41.79 5.60
C SER A 133 -8.86 -43.23 5.60
N ASN A 134 -9.66 -43.61 4.60
CA ASN A 134 -10.23 -44.95 4.51
C ASN A 134 -9.16 -46.03 4.27
N VAL A 135 -8.14 -45.73 3.45
CA VAL A 135 -7.02 -46.66 3.18
C VAL A 135 -6.20 -46.87 4.46
N THR A 136 -5.93 -45.81 5.20
CA THR A 136 -5.16 -45.87 6.44
C THR A 136 -5.94 -46.58 7.55
N ASP A 137 -7.24 -46.35 7.68
CA ASP A 137 -8.10 -47.05 8.63
C ASP A 137 -8.18 -48.55 8.33
N TRP A 138 -8.27 -48.92 7.05
CA TRP A 138 -8.21 -50.33 6.63
C TRP A 138 -6.86 -50.98 6.96
N LEU A 139 -5.75 -50.28 6.75
CA LEU A 139 -4.42 -50.78 7.04
C LEU A 139 -4.18 -50.99 8.54
N TYR A 140 -4.67 -50.08 9.40
CA TYR A 140 -4.53 -50.22 10.85
C TYR A 140 -5.47 -51.28 11.44
N ALA A 141 -6.54 -51.65 10.73
CA ALA A 141 -7.47 -52.70 11.14
C ALA A 141 -7.01 -54.13 10.76
N LEU A 142 -5.99 -54.25 9.89
CA LEU A 142 -5.35 -55.51 9.49
C LEU A 142 -4.32 -55.96 10.54
#